data_AF-A0A2N7RXB2-F1
#
_entry.id   AF-A0A2N7RXB2-F1
#
_cell.length_a   1.000
_cell.length_b   1.000
_cell.length_c   1.000
_cell.angle_alpha   90.00
_cell.angle_beta   90.00
_cell.angle_gamma   90.00
#
_symmetry.space_group_name_H-M   'P 1'
#
loop_
_entity.id
_entity.type
_entity.pdbx_description
1 polymer ?
#
loop_
_entity_poly.entity_id
_entity_poly.type
_entity_poly.pdbx_seq_one_letter_code
_entity_poly.pdbx_strand_id
1 'polypeptide(L)' 'MKEPVSVGWEIDRPVKDHFAALAKKAGYTNSAFLELMMRSVELDKDGKPTWIPPQDTEGQLPIDKP' A
#
# COMPACT_ATOMS: atom_id res chain seq x y z
N MET A 1 19.66 -8.80 -10.82
CA MET A 1 20.23 -8.75 -9.46
C MET A 1 19.17 -8.14 -8.54
N LYS A 2 19.01 -8.56 -7.28
CA LYS A 2 18.12 -7.86 -6.35
C LYS A 2 18.85 -6.64 -5.78
N GLU A 3 18.24 -5.47 -5.83
CA GLU A 3 18.75 -4.22 -5.26
C GLU A 3 17.94 -3.89 -3.99
N PRO A 4 18.28 -4.46 -2.83
CA PRO A 4 17.51 -4.23 -1.61
C PRO A 4 17.70 -2.79 -1.13
N VAL A 5 16.59 -2.14 -0.80
CA VAL A 5 16.57 -0.79 -0.21
C VAL A 5 15.89 -0.81 1.14
N SER A 6 16.40 -0.02 2.09
CA SER A 6 15.77 0.15 3.39
C SER A 6 14.55 1.04 3.27
N VAL A 7 13.43 0.55 3.79
CA VAL A 7 12.18 1.29 3.88
C VAL A 7 12.18 2.18 5.13
N GLY A 8 12.23 3.51 4.95
CA GLY A 8 12.37 4.51 6.01
C GLY A 8 11.09 5.29 6.32
N TRP A 9 9.95 4.61 6.48
CA TRP A 9 8.65 5.22 6.74
C TRP A 9 8.17 4.89 8.15
N GLU A 10 7.37 5.80 8.71
CA GLU A 10 6.71 5.60 10.00
C GLU A 10 5.42 4.80 9.82
N ILE A 11 5.18 3.88 10.76
CA ILE A 11 3.98 3.06 10.81
C ILE A 11 3.59 2.89 12.27
N ASP A 12 2.29 2.89 12.56
CA ASP A 12 1.80 2.68 13.92
C ASP A 12 2.21 1.30 14.45
N ARG A 13 2.57 1.23 15.74
CA ARG A 13 3.14 0.02 16.35
C ARG A 13 2.21 -1.18 16.26
N PRO A 14 0.90 -1.09 16.57
CA PRO A 14 0.00 -2.23 16.46
C PRO A 14 -0.10 -2.76 15.03
N VAL A 15 -0.06 -1.87 14.03
CA VAL A 15 -0.10 -2.25 12.61
C VAL A 15 1.18 -2.99 12.22
N LYS A 16 2.34 -2.49 12.65
CA LYS A 16 3.63 -3.15 12.43
C LYS A 16 3.65 -4.56 13.04
N ASP A 17 3.18 -4.69 14.28
CA ASP A 17 3.18 -5.96 15.00
C ASP A 17 2.23 -6.96 14.33
N HIS A 18 1.06 -6.48 13.88
CA HIS A 18 0.11 -7.29 13.11
C HIS A 18 0.72 -7.77 11.78
N PHE A 19 1.35 -6.87 11.02
CA PHE A 19 2.04 -7.21 9.77
C PHE A 19 3.14 -8.27 9.98
N ALA A 20 3.98 -8.11 11.01
CA ALA A 20 5.03 -9.06 11.33
C ALA A 20 4.46 -10.44 11.72
N ALA A 21 3.34 -10.47 12.44
CA ALA A 21 2.66 -11.72 12.79
C ALA A 21 2.11 -12.45 11.54
N LEU A 22 1.52 -11.71 10.59
CA LEU A 22 1.05 -12.26 9.32
C LEU A 22 2.19 -12.85 8.48
N ALA A 23 3.28 -12.08 8.32
CA ALA A 23 4.46 -12.53 7.58
C ALA A 23 5.03 -13.83 8.19
N LYS A 24 5.18 -13.86 9.52
CA LYS A 24 5.64 -15.06 10.25
C LYS A 24 4.72 -16.25 10.04
N LYS A 25 3.40 -16.06 10.14
CA LYS A 25 2.41 -17.14 9.93
C LYS A 25 2.43 -17.67 8.50
N ALA A 26 2.71 -16.81 7.52
CA ALA A 26 2.85 -17.17 6.11
C ALA A 26 4.22 -17.79 5.76
N GLY A 27 5.17 -17.83 6.71
CA GLY A 27 6.52 -18.37 6.47
C GLY A 27 7.47 -17.44 5.71
N TYR A 28 7.18 -16.13 5.70
CA TYR A 28 7.98 -15.12 5.00
C TYR A 28 8.68 -14.17 5.97
N THR A 29 9.80 -13.60 5.52
CA THR A 29 10.36 -12.41 6.18
C THR A 29 9.46 -11.20 5.91
N ASN A 30 9.51 -10.19 6.79
CA ASN A 30 8.74 -8.96 6.65
C ASN A 30 8.93 -8.29 5.26
N SER A 31 10.17 -8.23 4.77
CA SER A 31 10.47 -7.65 3.46
C SER A 31 9.91 -8.48 2.30
N ALA A 32 10.07 -9.81 2.34
CA ALA A 32 9.54 -10.68 1.29
C ALA A 32 8.00 -10.68 1.27
N PHE A 33 7.38 -10.61 2.45
CA PHE A 33 5.94 -10.52 2.57
C PHE A 33 5.41 -9.19 2.01
N LEU A 34 6.10 -8.07 2.27
CA LEU A 34 5.77 -6.77 1.67
C LEU A 34 5.91 -6.81 0.13
N GLU A 35 7.02 -7.36 -0.38
CA GLU A 35 7.23 -7.53 -1.83
C GLU A 35 6.10 -8.36 -2.46
N LEU A 36 5.64 -9.42 -1.79
CA LEU A 36 4.54 -10.26 -2.26
C LEU A 36 3.21 -9.51 -2.25
N MET A 37 2.89 -8.83 -1.13
CA MET A 37 1.68 -8.03 -1.01
C MET A 37 1.58 -6.96 -2.10
N MET A 38 2.68 -6.25 -2.40
CA MET A 38 2.69 -5.21 -3.43
C MET A 38 2.44 -5.75 -4.84
N ARG A 39 2.85 -6.99 -5.11
CA ARG A 39 2.60 -7.65 -6.41
C ARG A 39 1.17 -8.17 -6.54
N SER A 40 0.47 -8.40 -5.43
CA SER A 40 -0.90 -8.92 -5.43
C SER A 40 -1.96 -7.83 -5.31
N VAL A 41 -1.58 -6.54 -5.30
CA VAL A 41 -2.55 -5.45 -5.23
C VAL A 41 -3.35 -5.38 -6.53
N GLU A 42 -4.66 -5.56 -6.42
CA GLU A 42 -5.58 -5.28 -7.52
C GLU A 42 -5.72 -3.77 -7.70
N LEU A 43 -5.63 -3.33 -8.96
CA LEU A 43 -5.70 -1.93 -9.34
C LEU A 43 -7.00 -1.63 -10.08
N ASP A 44 -7.54 -0.44 -9.88
CA ASP A 44 -8.65 0.10 -10.66
C ASP A 44 -8.20 0.61 -12.04
N LYS A 45 -9.15 1.16 -12.80
CA LYS A 45 -8.89 1.73 -14.14
C LYS A 45 -7.91 2.91 -14.15
N ASP A 46 -7.74 3.58 -13.01
CA ASP A 46 -6.86 4.74 -12.84
C ASP A 46 -5.51 4.33 -12.22
N GLY A 47 -5.26 3.02 -12.07
CA GLY A 47 -4.02 2.46 -11.54
C GLY A 47 -3.90 2.56 -10.02
N LYS A 48 -5.01 2.80 -9.30
CA LYS A 48 -5.03 2.89 -7.83
C LYS A 48 -5.44 1.56 -7.21
N PRO A 49 -4.91 1.18 -6.04
CA PRO A 49 -5.40 0.03 -5.31
C PRO A 49 -6.91 0.10 -5.06
N THR A 50 -7.64 -0.98 -5.34
CA THR A 50 -9.11 -1.04 -5.25
C THR A 50 -9.67 -0.79 -3.84
N TRP A 51 -8.84 -0.98 -2.82
CA TRP A 51 -9.18 -0.76 -1.42
C TRP A 51 -8.93 0.66 -0.94
N ILE A 52 -8.29 1.53 -1.74
CA ILE A 52 -8.18 2.95 -1.40
C ILE A 52 -9.55 3.57 -1.62
N PRO A 53 -10.16 4.21 -0.59
CA PRO A 53 -11.43 4.88 -0.75
C PRO A 53 -11.35 5.90 -1.90
N PRO A 54 -12.38 5.98 -2.77
CA PRO A 54 -12.41 7.04 -3.77
C PRO A 54 -12.28 8.37 -3.03
N GLN A 55 -11.34 9.21 -3.48
CA GLN A 55 -11.35 10.60 -3.05
C GLN A 55 -12.62 11.19 -3.65
N ASP A 56 -13.54 11.66 -2.81
CA ASP A 56 -14.71 12.44 -3.23
C ASP A 56 -14.23 13.58 -4.12
N THR A 57 -14.32 13.35 -5.42
CA THR A 57 -14.21 14.39 -6.45
C THR A 57 -15.57 15.00 -6.73
N GLU A 58 -16.65 14.43 -6.15
CA GLU A 58 -17.99 15.00 -6.08
C GLU A 58 -18.01 16.24 -5.17
N GLY A 59 -17.57 17.37 -5.70
CA GLY A 59 -17.54 18.64 -4.98
C GLY A 59 -16.41 19.58 -5.40
N GLN A 60 -15.45 19.11 -6.20
CA GLN A 60 -14.59 20.04 -6.93
C GLN A 60 -15.40 20.58 -8.10
N LEU A 61 -16.01 21.75 -7.92
CA LEU A 61 -16.41 22.59 -9.04
C LEU A 61 -15.22 22.63 -10.00
N PRO A 62 -15.41 22.42 -11.33
CA PRO A 62 -14.38 22.79 -12.27
C PRO A 62 -14.02 24.23 -11.94
N ILE A 63 -12.75 24.49 -11.60
CA ILE A 63 -12.24 25.84 -11.63
C ILE A 63 -12.18 26.17 -13.11
N ASP A 64 -13.35 26.48 -13.68
CA ASP A 64 -13.43 27.06 -15.00
C ASP A 64 -12.74 28.42 -14.88
N LYS A 65 -11.57 28.38 -15.50
CA LYS A 65 -10.65 29.44 -15.91
C LYS A 65 -11.41 30.71 -16.39
N PRO A 66 -10.74 31.88 -16.29
CA PRO A 66 -11.36 33.22 -16.26
C PRO A 66 -12.30 33.57 -17.41
#